data_AF-A0A1D7XMG7-F1
#
_entry.id   AF-A0A1D7XMG7-F1
#
_cell.length_a   1.000
_cell.length_b   1.000
_cell.length_c   1.000
_cell.angle_alpha   90.00
_cell.angle_beta   90.00
_cell.angle_gamma   90.00
#
_symmetry.space_group_name_H-M   'P 1'
#
loop_
_entity.id
_entity.type
_entity.pdbx_description
1 polymer ?
#
loop_
_entity_poly.entity_id
_entity_poly.type
_entity_poly.pdbx_seq_one_letter_code
_entity_poly.pdbx_strand_id
1 'polypeptide(L)'
;MNREDKNRNIFITIISIIAMVFGIANGNYIIPIMYIITLVISSNIIKEKAIYDQMYCALLVSAFYDYALHAPGVESIYMFHIILGLCTLMSLYRLVKDIEVVKHIDKKILGIYVIWFIYMCGSIFWAMSKSLSIKYIAIYLMMFAFIFNMMVYNINKDRLKKTVNLLLFLISVITLIAFIEVLLGKQLPIKHYADSFMDQLPEKDQNQINARPMAFSFNPNNLAATLAILSPLFFYAIYKCKKNSVKIWYTIISTIVFILIATTSSRTGFASIAFGVGVFLIYSIFNIKNIGIKNIIYPLILCITLGLSYKYNYLVMNIKPVEGHKIVENSLNNKVQSLENAQIQQGGEGSVNVRFTIINDVLRGTIKEKNYLGYGVGNVEQFIKNQGDTGNIYSPHCYAIEILGDFGLPGVALYGIYYLYLLIGNIILGIKRRSIYCFTAATGLIVFAPASFGPSSITYVFSYWILIGFAVACMQVYKKNNNDYTPTSEMKEFHF
;
A
#
# COMPACT_ATOMS: atom_id res chain seq x y z
N MET A 1 -11.63 34.00 -14.96
CA MET A 1 -10.97 32.72 -14.60
C MET A 1 -9.55 32.76 -15.18
N ASN A 2 -8.50 32.58 -14.38
CA ASN A 2 -7.12 32.61 -14.88
C ASN A 2 -6.86 31.43 -15.87
N ARG A 3 -5.92 31.55 -16.80
CA ARG A 3 -5.55 30.51 -17.77
C ARG A 3 -5.21 29.18 -17.08
N GLU A 4 -4.50 29.25 -15.96
CA GLU A 4 -4.18 28.07 -15.15
C GLU A 4 -5.42 27.39 -14.55
N ASP A 5 -6.41 28.16 -14.07
CA ASP A 5 -7.66 27.60 -13.57
C ASP A 5 -8.44 26.91 -14.68
N LYS A 6 -8.44 27.51 -15.88
CA LYS A 6 -9.05 26.91 -17.08
C LYS A 6 -8.37 25.59 -17.42
N ASN A 7 -7.04 25.56 -17.47
CA ASN A 7 -6.26 24.36 -17.78
C ASN A 7 -6.48 23.24 -16.75
N ARG A 8 -6.44 23.58 -15.46
CA ARG A 8 -6.75 22.64 -14.37
C ARG A 8 -8.14 22.05 -14.52
N ASN A 9 -9.15 22.90 -14.75
CA ASN A 9 -10.53 22.44 -14.85
C ASN A 9 -10.72 21.55 -16.09
N ILE A 10 -10.15 21.93 -17.24
CA ILE A 10 -10.15 21.09 -18.46
C ILE A 10 -9.51 19.73 -18.17
N PHE A 11 -8.34 19.71 -17.52
CA PHE A 11 -7.65 18.48 -17.17
C PHE A 11 -8.54 17.56 -16.29
N ILE A 12 -9.07 18.09 -15.19
CA ILE A 12 -9.95 17.33 -14.28
C ILE A 12 -11.18 16.82 -15.01
N THR A 13 -11.80 17.64 -15.88
CA THR A 13 -12.95 17.24 -16.69
C THR A 13 -12.61 16.09 -17.63
N ILE A 14 -11.47 16.13 -18.34
CA ILE A 14 -11.04 15.04 -19.22
C ILE A 14 -10.86 13.74 -18.43
N ILE A 15 -10.13 13.79 -17.32
CA ILE A 15 -9.92 12.60 -16.47
C ILE A 15 -11.25 12.07 -15.92
N SER A 16 -12.18 12.96 -15.58
CA SER A 16 -13.52 12.59 -15.10
C SER A 16 -14.37 11.93 -16.19
N ILE A 17 -14.31 12.41 -17.43
CA ILE A 17 -15.00 11.80 -18.57
C ILE A 17 -14.47 10.38 -18.81
N ILE A 18 -13.15 10.20 -18.82
CA ILE A 18 -12.54 8.87 -18.98
C ILE A 18 -13.01 7.93 -17.87
N ALA A 19 -13.00 8.39 -16.61
CA ALA A 19 -13.48 7.61 -15.48
C ALA A 19 -14.96 7.22 -15.64
N MET A 20 -15.84 8.15 -16.03
CA MET A 20 -17.25 7.85 -16.28
C MET A 20 -17.44 6.83 -17.42
N VAL A 21 -16.69 6.95 -18.51
CA VAL A 21 -16.74 5.98 -19.62
C VAL A 21 -16.35 4.59 -19.13
N PHE A 22 -15.27 4.49 -18.33
CA PHE A 22 -14.81 3.22 -17.76
C PHE A 22 -15.88 2.61 -16.84
N GLY A 23 -16.48 3.39 -15.96
CA GLY A 23 -17.51 2.88 -15.05
C GLY A 23 -18.81 2.50 -15.76
N ILE A 24 -19.38 3.38 -16.59
CA ILE A 24 -20.65 3.14 -17.29
C ILE A 24 -20.58 1.91 -18.18
N ALA A 25 -19.50 1.78 -18.96
CA ALA A 25 -19.37 0.65 -19.88
C ALA A 25 -19.13 -0.69 -19.15
N ASN A 26 -18.67 -0.66 -17.90
CA ASN A 26 -18.60 -1.82 -17.01
C ASN A 26 -19.84 -1.99 -16.11
N GLY A 27 -20.91 -1.22 -16.33
CA GLY A 27 -22.16 -1.31 -15.56
C GLY A 27 -22.10 -0.74 -14.14
N ASN A 28 -21.09 0.06 -13.80
CA ASN A 28 -20.90 0.62 -12.47
C ASN A 28 -20.72 2.15 -12.49
N TYR A 29 -21.72 2.88 -12.00
CA TYR A 29 -21.68 4.33 -11.88
C TYR A 29 -21.19 4.83 -10.51
N ILE A 30 -21.17 3.98 -9.48
CA ILE A 30 -20.80 4.39 -8.11
C ILE A 30 -19.30 4.69 -8.03
N ILE A 31 -18.47 3.77 -8.53
CA ILE A 31 -17.00 3.88 -8.48
C ILE A 31 -16.47 5.10 -9.24
N PRO A 32 -16.87 5.39 -10.50
CA PRO A 32 -16.39 6.58 -11.18
C PRO A 32 -16.83 7.88 -10.50
N ILE A 33 -18.04 7.94 -9.92
CA ILE A 33 -18.49 9.13 -9.16
C ILE A 33 -17.61 9.33 -7.93
N MET A 34 -17.34 8.27 -7.17
CA MET A 34 -16.45 8.32 -6.00
C MET A 34 -15.03 8.76 -6.40
N TYR A 35 -14.51 8.23 -7.51
CA TYR A 35 -13.22 8.61 -8.07
C TYR A 35 -13.16 10.11 -8.42
N ILE A 36 -14.18 10.64 -9.10
CA ILE A 36 -14.26 12.05 -9.49
C ILE A 36 -14.33 12.97 -8.28
N ILE A 37 -15.18 12.66 -7.30
CA ILE A 37 -15.28 13.42 -6.05
C ILE A 37 -13.92 13.42 -5.34
N THR A 38 -13.27 12.26 -5.25
CA THR A 38 -11.95 12.12 -4.64
C THR A 38 -10.92 12.96 -5.39
N LEU A 39 -10.93 12.94 -6.72
CA LEU A 39 -10.01 13.72 -7.56
C LEU A 39 -10.19 15.23 -7.39
N VAL A 40 -11.43 15.72 -7.41
CA VAL A 40 -11.75 17.15 -7.23
C VAL A 40 -11.30 17.65 -5.86
N ILE A 41 -11.58 16.89 -4.79
CA ILE A 41 -11.13 17.26 -3.44
C ILE A 41 -9.60 17.21 -3.36
N SER A 42 -8.98 16.18 -3.92
CA SER A 42 -7.52 16.03 -3.94
C SER A 42 -6.81 17.18 -4.67
N SER A 43 -7.38 17.63 -5.80
CA SER A 43 -6.90 18.80 -6.53
C SER A 43 -6.89 20.06 -5.66
N ASN A 44 -7.95 20.26 -4.87
CA ASN A 44 -8.05 21.37 -3.92
C ASN A 44 -7.07 21.23 -2.74
N ILE A 45 -6.70 20.01 -2.33
CA ILE A 45 -5.69 19.78 -1.28
C ILE A 45 -4.29 20.17 -1.77
N ILE A 46 -3.94 19.87 -3.02
CA ILE A 46 -2.64 20.24 -3.62
C ILE A 46 -2.55 21.75 -3.89
N LYS A 47 -3.69 22.39 -4.21
CA LYS A 47 -3.86 23.84 -4.51
C LYS A 47 -3.17 24.34 -5.79
N GLU A 48 -2.06 23.73 -6.18
CA GLU A 48 -1.33 24.06 -7.40
C GLU A 48 -2.18 23.83 -8.64
N LYS A 49 -2.11 24.74 -9.60
CA LYS A 49 -2.95 24.67 -10.81
C LYS A 49 -2.22 24.10 -12.02
N ALA A 50 -0.89 23.98 -11.94
CA ALA A 50 -0.09 23.42 -13.01
C ALA A 50 -0.49 21.97 -13.32
N ILE A 51 -0.52 21.64 -14.62
CA ILE A 51 -0.98 20.34 -15.12
C ILE A 51 -0.15 19.20 -14.53
N TYR A 52 1.15 19.40 -14.31
CA TYR A 52 2.01 18.37 -13.71
C TYR A 52 1.61 18.03 -12.28
N ASP A 53 1.32 19.02 -11.44
CA ASP A 53 0.88 18.78 -10.06
C ASP A 53 -0.49 18.10 -10.02
N GLN A 54 -1.36 18.42 -10.97
CA GLN A 54 -2.66 17.79 -11.15
C GLN A 54 -2.55 16.35 -11.68
N MET A 55 -1.58 16.08 -12.57
CA MET A 55 -1.29 14.74 -13.05
C MET A 55 -0.74 13.86 -11.93
N TYR A 56 0.17 14.38 -11.10
CA TYR A 56 0.66 13.68 -9.91
C TYR A 56 -0.46 13.43 -8.89
N CYS A 57 -1.36 14.40 -8.71
CA CYS A 57 -2.58 14.23 -7.92
C CYS A 57 -3.42 13.06 -8.44
N ALA A 58 -3.72 13.06 -9.75
CA ALA A 58 -4.49 12.01 -10.39
C ALA A 58 -3.79 10.65 -10.22
N LEU A 59 -2.47 10.57 -10.36
CA LEU A 59 -1.70 9.34 -10.18
C LEU A 59 -1.93 8.71 -8.79
N LEU A 60 -1.85 9.51 -7.73
CA LEU A 60 -2.09 9.00 -6.37
C LEU A 60 -3.56 8.62 -6.14
N VAL A 61 -4.52 9.36 -6.70
CA VAL A 61 -5.94 9.00 -6.64
C VAL A 61 -6.16 7.67 -7.38
N SER A 62 -5.65 7.52 -8.61
CA SER A 62 -5.78 6.29 -9.39
C SER A 62 -5.11 5.09 -8.71
N ALA A 63 -3.97 5.28 -8.04
CA ALA A 63 -3.33 4.19 -7.29
C ALA A 63 -4.23 3.64 -6.18
N PHE A 64 -5.00 4.50 -5.49
CA PHE A 64 -5.96 4.08 -4.46
C PHE A 64 -7.22 3.39 -5.03
N TYR A 65 -7.51 3.61 -6.31
CA TYR A 65 -8.65 3.03 -7.03
C TYR A 65 -8.24 1.92 -8.01
N ASP A 66 -6.97 1.49 -8.01
CA ASP A 66 -6.31 0.70 -9.07
C ASP A 66 -7.22 -0.37 -9.69
N TYR A 67 -7.47 -1.48 -9.00
CA TYR A 67 -8.31 -2.55 -9.58
C TYR A 67 -9.81 -2.23 -9.64
N ALA A 68 -10.27 -1.14 -9.02
CA ALA A 68 -11.69 -0.77 -8.95
C ALA A 68 -12.19 -0.13 -10.25
N LEU A 69 -11.31 0.50 -11.05
CA LEU A 69 -11.69 1.20 -12.27
C LEU A 69 -10.82 0.76 -13.46
N HIS A 70 -11.36 -0.10 -14.32
CA HIS A 70 -10.68 -0.69 -15.47
C HIS A 70 -11.30 -0.31 -16.81
N ALA A 71 -10.52 -0.47 -17.87
CA ALA A 71 -10.93 -0.20 -19.24
C ALA A 71 -12.02 -1.20 -19.68
N PRO A 72 -13.04 -0.75 -20.42
CA PRO A 72 -14.12 -1.63 -20.88
C PRO A 72 -13.58 -2.77 -21.76
N GLY A 73 -14.01 -3.99 -21.49
CA GLY A 73 -13.59 -5.19 -22.23
C GLY A 73 -12.15 -5.66 -21.94
N VAL A 74 -11.38 -4.95 -21.10
CA VAL A 74 -10.01 -5.33 -20.73
C VAL A 74 -9.78 -5.17 -19.22
N GLU A 75 -10.11 -6.21 -18.45
CA GLU A 75 -10.00 -6.21 -16.98
C GLU A 75 -8.57 -6.01 -16.43
N SER A 76 -7.53 -6.14 -17.28
CA SER A 76 -6.13 -5.95 -16.89
C SER A 76 -5.63 -4.51 -17.03
N ILE A 77 -6.38 -3.61 -17.68
CA ILE A 77 -5.97 -2.22 -17.91
C ILE A 77 -6.76 -1.29 -16.99
N TYR A 78 -6.17 -0.94 -15.84
CA TYR A 78 -6.73 0.02 -14.89
C TYR A 78 -6.51 1.47 -15.30
N MET A 79 -7.37 2.36 -14.80
CA MET A 79 -7.20 3.81 -14.87
C MET A 79 -5.82 4.22 -14.36
N PHE A 80 -5.34 3.54 -13.32
CA PHE A 80 -3.99 3.71 -12.79
C PHE A 80 -2.90 3.52 -13.85
N HIS A 81 -2.97 2.50 -14.70
CA HIS A 81 -1.94 2.27 -15.73
C HIS A 81 -1.86 3.41 -16.75
N ILE A 82 -3.01 3.96 -17.16
CA ILE A 82 -3.07 5.07 -18.12
C ILE A 82 -2.47 6.33 -17.50
N ILE A 83 -2.89 6.67 -16.28
CA ILE A 83 -2.40 7.86 -15.57
C ILE A 83 -0.91 7.72 -15.21
N LEU A 84 -0.47 6.52 -14.83
CA LEU A 84 0.94 6.20 -14.61
C LEU A 84 1.77 6.44 -15.86
N GLY A 85 1.33 5.95 -17.02
CA GLY A 85 2.04 6.16 -18.29
C GLY A 85 2.20 7.64 -18.61
N LEU A 86 1.10 8.41 -18.55
CA LEU A 86 1.11 9.86 -18.80
C LEU A 86 1.99 10.62 -17.80
N CYS A 87 1.86 10.32 -16.50
CA CYS A 87 2.67 10.95 -15.46
C CYS A 87 4.16 10.64 -15.65
N THR A 88 4.50 9.39 -16.02
CA THR A 88 5.88 8.97 -16.29
C THR A 88 6.48 9.74 -17.45
N LEU A 89 5.75 9.91 -18.56
CA LEU A 89 6.21 10.71 -19.70
C LEU A 89 6.47 12.17 -19.30
N MET A 90 5.57 12.78 -18.51
CA MET A 90 5.78 14.14 -18.01
C MET A 90 6.97 14.23 -17.05
N SER A 91 7.16 13.24 -16.17
CA SER A 91 8.29 13.19 -15.24
C SER A 91 9.63 12.97 -15.95
N LEU A 92 9.67 12.17 -17.02
CA LEU A 92 10.84 12.00 -17.88
C LEU A 92 11.17 13.30 -18.62
N TYR A 93 10.15 13.98 -19.18
CA TYR A 93 10.34 15.29 -19.80
C TYR A 93 10.93 16.31 -18.82
N ARG A 94 10.40 16.37 -17.58
CA ARG A 94 10.95 17.22 -16.52
C ARG A 94 12.37 16.84 -16.15
N LEU A 95 12.68 15.55 -16.05
CA LEU A 95 14.05 15.11 -15.75
C LEU A 95 15.05 15.65 -16.78
N VAL A 96 14.67 15.71 -18.06
CA VAL A 96 15.53 16.22 -19.13
C VAL A 96 15.61 17.75 -19.13
N LYS A 97 14.51 18.44 -18.82
CA LYS A 97 14.43 19.92 -18.96
C LYS A 97 14.76 20.71 -17.68
N ASP A 98 14.56 20.10 -16.51
CA ASP A 98 14.65 20.76 -15.21
C ASP A 98 15.89 20.27 -14.46
N ILE A 99 16.98 21.05 -14.53
CA ILE A 99 18.26 20.69 -13.90
C ILE A 99 18.14 20.53 -12.37
N GLU A 100 17.17 21.21 -11.74
CA GLU A 100 16.95 21.08 -10.31
C GLU A 100 16.42 19.69 -9.96
N VAL A 101 15.58 19.09 -10.81
CA VAL A 101 15.14 17.69 -10.64
C VAL A 101 16.34 16.74 -10.65
N VAL A 102 17.22 16.86 -11.65
CA VAL A 102 18.41 16.01 -11.79
C VAL A 102 19.35 16.15 -10.59
N LYS A 103 19.55 17.38 -10.09
CA LYS A 103 20.35 17.62 -8.90
C LYS A 103 19.73 16.99 -7.66
N HIS A 104 18.39 16.96 -7.55
CA HIS A 104 17.68 16.53 -6.34
C HIS A 104 17.42 15.05 -6.25
N ILE A 105 17.36 14.33 -7.36
CA ILE A 105 17.15 12.88 -7.38
C ILE A 105 18.28 12.12 -6.68
N ASP A 106 17.92 11.17 -5.80
CA ASP A 106 18.91 10.28 -5.18
C ASP A 106 19.39 9.22 -6.18
N LYS A 107 20.52 9.51 -6.82
CA LYS A 107 21.16 8.64 -7.81
C LYS A 107 21.54 7.25 -7.27
N LYS A 108 21.78 7.12 -5.95
CA LYS A 108 22.11 5.81 -5.36
C LYS A 108 20.88 4.90 -5.38
N ILE A 109 19.72 5.45 -5.03
CA ILE A 109 18.44 4.71 -5.06
C ILE A 109 18.09 4.34 -6.49
N LEU A 110 18.24 5.28 -7.43
CA LEU A 110 18.01 5.00 -8.85
C LEU A 110 18.94 3.88 -9.37
N GLY A 111 20.23 3.92 -9.00
CA GLY A 111 21.19 2.87 -9.35
C GLY A 111 20.79 1.48 -8.86
N ILE A 112 20.24 1.38 -7.64
CA ILE A 112 19.73 0.10 -7.11
C ILE A 112 18.57 -0.43 -7.97
N TYR A 113 17.61 0.40 -8.38
CA TYR A 113 16.53 -0.04 -9.26
C TYR A 113 17.04 -0.47 -10.63
N VAL A 114 18.04 0.21 -11.18
CA VAL A 114 18.67 -0.18 -12.45
C VAL A 114 19.35 -1.55 -12.31
N ILE A 115 20.13 -1.77 -11.25
CA ILE A 115 20.77 -3.06 -10.98
C ILE A 115 19.71 -4.15 -10.81
N TRP A 116 18.65 -3.89 -10.06
CA TRP A 116 17.56 -4.83 -9.88
C TRP A 116 16.90 -5.13 -11.24
N PHE A 117 16.57 -4.13 -12.04
CA PHE A 117 15.96 -4.31 -13.35
C PHE A 117 16.82 -5.17 -14.29
N ILE A 118 18.14 -4.91 -14.34
CA ILE A 118 19.08 -5.73 -15.12
C ILE A 118 19.06 -7.17 -14.62
N TYR A 119 19.07 -7.38 -13.30
CA TYR A 119 18.98 -8.72 -12.71
C TYR A 119 17.67 -9.43 -13.06
N MET A 120 16.53 -8.73 -13.02
CA MET A 120 15.23 -9.28 -13.43
C MET A 120 15.25 -9.73 -14.90
N CYS A 121 15.78 -8.90 -15.79
CA CYS A 121 15.93 -9.25 -17.20
C CYS A 121 16.87 -10.43 -17.40
N GLY A 122 17.99 -10.47 -16.69
CA GLY A 122 18.90 -11.62 -16.68
C GLY A 122 18.20 -12.91 -16.24
N SER A 123 17.28 -12.83 -15.27
CA SER A 123 16.58 -14.00 -14.75
C SER A 123 15.71 -14.75 -15.75
N ILE A 124 15.38 -14.13 -16.89
CA ILE A 124 14.68 -14.80 -18.00
C ILE A 124 15.48 -16.00 -18.52
N PHE A 125 16.82 -15.95 -18.50
CA PHE A 125 17.66 -17.00 -19.06
C PHE A 125 17.53 -18.34 -18.32
N TRP A 126 17.22 -18.30 -17.03
CA TRP A 126 17.03 -19.50 -16.20
C TRP A 126 15.59 -19.66 -15.68
N ALA A 127 14.66 -18.85 -16.21
CA ALA A 127 13.28 -18.85 -15.76
C ALA A 127 12.54 -20.14 -16.13
N MET A 128 11.69 -20.63 -15.23
CA MET A 128 10.82 -21.78 -15.49
C MET A 128 9.82 -21.49 -16.62
N SER A 129 9.21 -20.31 -16.62
CA SER A 129 8.34 -19.78 -17.67
C SER A 129 8.82 -18.40 -18.11
N LYS A 130 9.31 -18.31 -19.35
CA LYS A 130 9.74 -17.05 -19.95
C LYS A 130 8.58 -16.07 -20.12
N SER A 131 7.41 -16.57 -20.51
CA SER A 131 6.21 -15.73 -20.67
C SER A 131 5.78 -15.10 -19.35
N LEU A 132 5.83 -15.86 -18.25
CA LEU A 132 5.49 -15.35 -16.92
C LEU A 132 6.51 -14.31 -16.46
N SER A 133 7.79 -14.56 -16.74
CA SER A 133 8.88 -13.60 -16.45
C SER A 133 8.68 -12.26 -17.14
N ILE A 134 8.34 -12.26 -18.43
CA ILE A 134 8.06 -11.03 -19.19
C ILE A 134 6.90 -10.25 -18.57
N LYS A 135 5.82 -10.95 -18.19
CA LYS A 135 4.66 -10.32 -17.52
C LYS A 135 5.07 -9.66 -16.20
N TYR A 136 5.82 -10.35 -15.34
CA TYR A 136 6.22 -9.79 -14.05
C TYR A 136 7.26 -8.66 -14.19
N ILE A 137 8.17 -8.74 -15.17
CA ILE A 137 9.07 -7.62 -15.48
C ILE A 137 8.28 -6.37 -15.85
N ALA A 138 7.23 -6.49 -16.68
CA ALA A 138 6.37 -5.37 -17.02
C ALA A 138 5.69 -4.78 -15.78
N ILE A 139 5.23 -5.62 -14.84
CA ILE A 139 4.63 -5.17 -13.58
C ILE A 139 5.64 -4.43 -12.71
N TYR A 140 6.83 -5.00 -12.49
CA TYR A 140 7.89 -4.33 -11.74
C TYR A 140 8.32 -3.02 -12.39
N LEU A 141 8.37 -2.95 -13.73
CA LEU A 141 8.68 -1.72 -14.44
C LEU A 141 7.63 -0.63 -14.18
N MET A 142 6.34 -0.98 -14.17
CA MET A 142 5.27 -0.05 -13.78
C MET A 142 5.45 0.44 -12.35
N MET A 143 5.77 -0.45 -11.42
CA MET A 143 5.98 -0.08 -10.01
C MET A 143 7.24 0.78 -9.80
N PHE A 144 8.32 0.51 -10.54
CA PHE A 144 9.52 1.36 -10.54
C PHE A 144 9.23 2.73 -11.16
N ALA A 145 8.43 2.79 -12.24
CA ALA A 145 7.97 4.04 -12.81
C ALA A 145 7.11 4.83 -11.80
N PHE A 146 6.26 4.17 -11.02
CA PHE A 146 5.48 4.80 -9.97
C PHE A 146 6.38 5.46 -8.91
N ILE A 147 7.38 4.74 -8.40
CA ILE A 147 8.34 5.31 -7.44
C ILE A 147 9.14 6.45 -8.08
N PHE A 148 9.57 6.30 -9.33
CA PHE A 148 10.27 7.34 -10.07
C PHE A 148 9.44 8.63 -10.18
N ASN A 149 8.14 8.54 -10.47
CA ASN A 149 7.24 9.70 -10.48
C ASN A 149 7.19 10.39 -9.10
N MET A 150 7.12 9.61 -8.01
CA MET A 150 7.21 10.17 -6.65
C MET A 150 8.55 10.85 -6.38
N MET A 151 9.66 10.32 -6.88
CA MET A 151 10.99 10.93 -6.75
C MET A 151 11.07 12.27 -7.50
N VAL A 152 10.61 12.32 -8.76
CA VAL A 152 10.64 13.52 -9.60
C VAL A 152 9.73 14.62 -9.05
N TYR A 153 8.55 14.24 -8.54
CA TYR A 153 7.65 15.22 -7.94
C TYR A 153 8.20 15.77 -6.62
N ASN A 154 8.60 14.91 -5.69
CA ASN A 154 8.99 15.29 -4.33
C ASN A 154 10.46 15.71 -4.20
N ILE A 155 10.86 16.78 -4.89
CA ILE A 155 12.22 17.32 -4.83
C ILE A 155 12.48 18.23 -3.63
N ASN A 156 11.42 18.71 -2.95
CA ASN A 156 11.52 19.64 -1.82
C ASN A 156 10.46 19.37 -0.74
N LYS A 157 10.60 20.07 0.40
CA LYS A 157 9.75 19.90 1.58
C LYS A 157 8.29 20.29 1.35
N ASP A 158 8.02 21.30 0.51
CA ASP A 158 6.67 21.76 0.25
C ASP A 158 5.88 20.74 -0.57
N ARG A 159 6.48 20.20 -1.64
CA ARG A 159 5.86 19.12 -2.42
C ARG A 159 5.69 17.85 -1.59
N LEU A 160 6.69 17.48 -0.78
CA LEU A 160 6.56 16.35 0.14
C LEU A 160 5.41 16.55 1.14
N LYS A 161 5.26 17.76 1.71
CA LYS A 161 4.16 18.08 2.62
C LYS A 161 2.80 17.98 1.92
N LYS A 162 2.68 18.40 0.66
CA LYS A 162 1.46 18.23 -0.15
C LYS A 162 1.17 16.76 -0.38
N THR A 163 2.17 15.96 -0.76
CA THR A 163 2.04 14.50 -0.88
C THR A 163 1.53 13.88 0.42
N VAL A 164 2.11 14.22 1.57
CA VAL A 164 1.66 13.70 2.88
C VAL A 164 0.21 14.08 3.17
N ASN A 165 -0.19 15.33 2.91
CA ASN A 165 -1.56 15.77 3.13
C ASN A 165 -2.54 15.05 2.20
N LEU A 166 -2.16 14.81 0.95
CA LEU A 166 -2.95 14.04 -0.01
C LEU A 166 -3.06 12.57 0.43
N LEU A 167 -1.95 11.93 0.82
CA LEU A 167 -1.97 10.55 1.33
C LEU A 167 -2.84 10.42 2.59
N LEU A 168 -2.77 11.38 3.53
CA LEU A 168 -3.65 11.44 4.69
C LEU A 168 -5.13 11.49 4.31
N PHE A 169 -5.47 12.28 3.30
CA PHE A 169 -6.83 12.35 2.78
C PHE A 169 -7.26 11.02 2.14
N LEU A 170 -6.44 10.47 1.24
CA LEU A 170 -6.77 9.24 0.51
C LEU A 170 -6.93 8.03 1.44
N ILE A 171 -6.04 7.89 2.43
CA ILE A 171 -6.16 6.82 3.43
C ILE A 171 -7.35 7.06 4.38
N SER A 172 -7.73 8.31 4.67
CA SER A 172 -9.00 8.60 5.37
C SER A 172 -10.22 8.18 4.53
N VAL A 173 -10.22 8.43 3.22
CA VAL A 173 -11.31 8.02 2.31
C VAL A 173 -11.48 6.50 2.32
N ILE A 174 -10.41 5.73 2.11
CA ILE A 174 -10.47 4.26 2.20
C ILE A 174 -10.97 3.80 3.58
N THR A 175 -10.45 4.39 4.65
CA THR A 175 -10.87 4.05 6.03
C THR A 175 -12.37 4.27 6.23
N LEU A 176 -12.90 5.41 5.78
CA LEU A 176 -14.31 5.74 5.94
C LEU A 176 -15.22 4.83 5.08
N ILE A 177 -14.82 4.55 3.83
CA ILE A 177 -15.56 3.64 2.95
C ILE A 177 -15.61 2.24 3.55
N ALA A 178 -14.47 1.69 3.94
CA ALA A 178 -14.40 0.37 4.58
C ALA A 178 -15.24 0.31 5.86
N PHE A 179 -15.29 1.40 6.63
CA PHE A 179 -16.13 1.46 7.82
C PHE A 179 -17.62 1.48 7.48
N ILE A 180 -18.02 2.20 6.42
CA ILE A 180 -19.39 2.16 5.91
C ILE A 180 -19.78 0.74 5.47
N GLU A 181 -18.89 -0.01 4.80
CA GLU A 181 -19.17 -1.39 4.40
C GLU A 181 -19.49 -2.28 5.60
N VAL A 182 -18.71 -2.15 6.69
CA VAL A 182 -18.92 -2.90 7.94
C VAL A 182 -20.25 -2.55 8.60
N LEU A 183 -20.61 -1.27 8.63
CA LEU A 183 -21.87 -0.79 9.22
C LEU A 183 -23.08 -1.20 8.38
N LEU A 184 -22.96 -1.22 7.06
CA LEU A 184 -24.05 -1.62 6.15
C LEU A 184 -24.14 -3.13 5.97
N GLY A 185 -23.09 -3.88 6.29
CA GLY A 185 -23.02 -5.31 5.97
C GLY A 185 -22.94 -5.58 4.46
N LYS A 186 -22.42 -4.62 3.68
CA LYS A 186 -22.42 -4.65 2.22
C LYS A 186 -21.16 -4.00 1.67
N GLN A 187 -20.48 -4.73 0.79
CA GLN A 187 -19.30 -4.26 0.08
C GLN A 187 -19.64 -3.38 -1.12
N LEU A 188 -18.68 -2.57 -1.55
CA LEU A 188 -18.76 -1.87 -2.83
C LEU A 188 -18.96 -2.88 -3.98
N PRO A 189 -19.71 -2.50 -5.04
CA PRO A 189 -20.01 -3.38 -6.18
C PRO A 189 -18.81 -3.46 -7.14
N ILE A 190 -17.68 -3.93 -6.63
CA ILE A 190 -16.45 -4.19 -7.36
C ILE A 190 -16.21 -5.70 -7.28
N LYS A 191 -15.63 -6.28 -8.33
CA LYS A 191 -15.24 -7.68 -8.34
C LYS A 191 -14.21 -7.96 -7.24
N HIS A 192 -14.60 -8.77 -6.26
CA HIS A 192 -13.74 -9.24 -5.18
C HIS A 192 -13.44 -10.73 -5.31
N TYR A 193 -12.48 -11.23 -4.53
CA TYR A 193 -12.08 -12.64 -4.57
C TYR A 193 -13.24 -13.61 -4.30
N ALA A 194 -14.15 -13.23 -3.40
CA ALA A 194 -15.21 -14.10 -2.92
C ALA A 194 -16.34 -14.29 -3.93
N ASP A 195 -16.51 -13.35 -4.86
CA ASP A 195 -17.60 -13.36 -5.85
C ASP A 195 -17.56 -14.62 -6.74
N SER A 196 -16.39 -15.23 -6.90
CA SER A 196 -16.21 -16.44 -7.71
C SER A 196 -16.80 -17.72 -7.08
N PHE A 197 -17.04 -17.73 -5.77
CA PHE A 197 -17.53 -18.90 -5.03
C PHE A 197 -18.65 -18.58 -4.02
N MET A 198 -19.06 -17.30 -3.90
CA MET A 198 -20.02 -16.85 -2.90
C MET A 198 -21.33 -17.65 -2.93
N ASP A 199 -21.87 -17.90 -4.12
CA ASP A 199 -23.14 -18.58 -4.33
C ASP A 199 -23.12 -20.06 -3.91
N GLN A 200 -21.93 -20.64 -3.72
CA GLN A 200 -21.73 -22.03 -3.29
C GLN A 200 -21.66 -22.17 -1.76
N LEU A 201 -21.57 -21.05 -1.04
CA LEU A 201 -21.42 -21.04 0.41
C LEU A 201 -22.78 -21.04 1.13
N PRO A 202 -22.85 -21.59 2.36
CA PRO A 202 -24.01 -21.39 3.22
C PRO A 202 -24.31 -19.91 3.45
N GLU A 203 -25.58 -19.54 3.59
CA GLU A 203 -26.01 -18.14 3.75
C GLU A 203 -25.30 -17.43 4.91
N LYS A 204 -25.05 -18.13 6.02
CA LYS A 204 -24.30 -17.62 7.17
C LYS A 204 -22.90 -17.13 6.77
N ASP A 205 -22.19 -17.90 5.95
CA ASP A 205 -20.84 -17.58 5.52
C ASP A 205 -20.84 -16.43 4.50
N GLN A 206 -21.84 -16.41 3.61
CA GLN A 206 -22.06 -15.29 2.69
C GLN A 206 -22.28 -13.98 3.46
N ASN A 207 -23.20 -13.99 4.43
CA ASN A 207 -23.52 -12.83 5.27
C ASN A 207 -22.30 -12.36 6.06
N GLN A 208 -21.48 -13.29 6.56
CA GLN A 208 -20.24 -12.93 7.25
C GLN A 208 -19.21 -12.33 6.29
N ILE A 209 -19.02 -12.88 5.09
CA ILE A 209 -18.07 -12.35 4.11
C ILE A 209 -18.51 -10.96 3.66
N ASN A 210 -19.80 -10.74 3.36
CA ASN A 210 -20.35 -9.46 2.93
C ASN A 210 -20.17 -8.34 3.95
N ALA A 211 -20.17 -8.68 5.25
CA ALA A 211 -19.95 -7.72 6.33
C ALA A 211 -18.47 -7.41 6.61
N ARG A 212 -17.52 -8.13 6.00
CA ARG A 212 -16.08 -7.83 6.14
C ARG A 212 -15.70 -6.64 5.26
N PRO A 213 -14.85 -5.73 5.75
CA PRO A 213 -14.41 -4.59 4.94
C PRO A 213 -13.44 -5.04 3.86
N MET A 214 -13.61 -4.48 2.66
CA MET A 214 -12.69 -4.62 1.53
C MET A 214 -12.41 -3.27 0.84
N ALA A 215 -13.36 -2.34 0.80
CA ALA A 215 -13.28 -1.07 0.09
C ALA A 215 -12.73 -1.27 -1.32
N PHE A 216 -11.64 -0.57 -1.68
CA PHE A 216 -10.89 -0.79 -2.91
C PHE A 216 -9.72 -1.76 -2.67
N SER A 217 -9.94 -2.92 -2.04
CA SER A 217 -8.98 -4.04 -1.96
C SER A 217 -9.62 -5.35 -2.41
N PHE A 218 -8.94 -6.12 -3.27
CA PHE A 218 -9.49 -7.38 -3.83
C PHE A 218 -9.85 -8.43 -2.76
N ASN A 219 -9.20 -8.37 -1.60
CA ASN A 219 -9.49 -9.22 -0.46
C ASN A 219 -9.22 -8.48 0.88
N PRO A 220 -9.74 -8.99 2.02
CA PRO A 220 -9.59 -8.35 3.33
C PRO A 220 -8.14 -8.24 3.82
N ASN A 221 -7.25 -9.17 3.46
CA ASN A 221 -5.84 -9.12 3.85
C ASN A 221 -5.10 -7.98 3.14
N ASN A 222 -5.45 -7.69 1.88
CA ASN A 222 -4.89 -6.56 1.14
C ASN A 222 -5.31 -5.23 1.77
N LEU A 223 -6.58 -5.12 2.21
CA LEU A 223 -7.04 -3.95 2.97
C LEU A 223 -6.30 -3.83 4.31
N ALA A 224 -6.21 -4.93 5.07
CA ALA A 224 -5.54 -4.95 6.36
C ALA A 224 -4.06 -4.52 6.24
N ALA A 225 -3.34 -5.02 5.24
CA ALA A 225 -1.97 -4.60 4.96
C ALA A 225 -1.90 -3.11 4.58
N THR A 226 -2.78 -2.65 3.70
CA THR A 226 -2.85 -1.24 3.28
C THR A 226 -3.08 -0.29 4.45
N LEU A 227 -4.07 -0.59 5.29
CA LEU A 227 -4.36 0.19 6.49
C LEU A 227 -3.21 0.12 7.49
N ALA A 228 -2.63 -1.06 7.72
CA ALA A 228 -1.50 -1.21 8.63
C ALA A 228 -0.31 -0.34 8.19
N ILE A 229 0.12 -0.48 6.94
CA ILE A 229 1.33 0.16 6.40
C ILE A 229 1.20 1.69 6.32
N LEU A 230 0.01 2.21 5.98
CA LEU A 230 -0.19 3.65 5.77
C LEU A 230 -0.73 4.39 7.01
N SER A 231 -1.34 3.69 7.98
CA SER A 231 -1.83 4.31 9.23
C SER A 231 -0.78 5.03 10.10
N PRO A 232 0.54 4.75 10.03
CA PRO A 232 1.54 5.60 10.68
C PRO A 232 1.41 7.08 10.29
N LEU A 233 0.89 7.40 9.09
CA LEU A 233 0.57 8.77 8.71
C LEU A 233 -0.38 9.42 9.73
N PHE A 234 -1.42 8.73 10.17
CA PHE A 234 -2.35 9.24 11.19
C PHE A 234 -1.66 9.41 12.54
N PHE A 235 -0.87 8.43 12.98
CA PHE A 235 -0.19 8.48 14.28
C PHE A 235 0.69 9.73 14.40
N TYR A 236 1.55 9.95 13.40
CA TYR A 236 2.46 11.09 13.41
C TYR A 236 1.75 12.41 13.06
N ALA A 237 0.60 12.39 12.38
CA ALA A 237 -0.21 13.58 12.17
C ALA A 237 -0.76 14.16 13.50
N ILE A 238 -1.01 13.33 14.52
CA ILE A 238 -1.38 13.77 15.88
C ILE A 238 -0.34 14.75 16.45
N TYR A 239 0.96 14.51 16.23
CA TYR A 239 2.01 15.41 16.72
C TYR A 239 2.36 16.56 15.79
N LYS A 240 2.11 16.41 14.49
CA LYS A 240 2.30 17.49 13.52
C LYS A 240 1.31 18.65 13.77
N CYS A 241 0.09 18.34 14.19
CA CYS A 241 -0.98 19.32 14.32
C CYS A 241 -1.00 20.01 15.69
N LYS A 242 -1.15 21.34 15.71
CA LYS A 242 -1.28 22.11 16.97
C LYS A 242 -2.70 22.07 17.55
N LYS A 243 -3.73 22.05 16.70
CA LYS A 243 -5.15 22.15 17.09
C LYS A 243 -5.64 20.81 17.68
N ASN A 244 -6.17 20.84 18.90
CA ASN A 244 -6.64 19.63 19.60
C ASN A 244 -7.75 18.88 18.86
N SER A 245 -8.68 19.57 18.17
CA SER A 245 -9.72 18.87 17.39
C SER A 245 -9.15 18.06 16.23
N VAL A 246 -8.06 18.51 15.61
CA VAL A 246 -7.40 17.75 14.54
C VAL A 246 -6.67 16.53 15.11
N LYS A 247 -6.10 16.63 16.33
CA LYS A 247 -5.51 15.48 17.03
C LYS A 247 -6.56 14.43 17.38
N ILE A 248 -7.71 14.88 17.90
CA ILE A 248 -8.85 14.01 18.21
C ILE A 248 -9.32 13.31 16.94
N TRP A 249 -9.47 14.04 15.82
CA TRP A 249 -9.82 13.44 14.53
C TRP A 249 -8.86 12.31 14.12
N TYR A 250 -7.54 12.56 14.15
CA TYR A 250 -6.56 11.52 13.79
C TYR A 250 -6.51 10.35 14.79
N THR A 251 -6.91 10.58 16.04
CA THR A 251 -7.06 9.50 17.03
C THR A 251 -8.29 8.64 16.70
N ILE A 252 -9.43 9.27 16.42
CA ILE A 252 -10.67 8.58 16.04
C ILE A 252 -10.47 7.76 14.76
N ILE A 253 -9.88 8.35 13.72
CA ILE A 253 -9.66 7.63 12.45
C ILE A 253 -8.67 6.46 12.64
N SER A 254 -7.68 6.59 13.53
CA SER A 254 -6.78 5.48 13.89
C SER A 254 -7.51 4.35 14.62
N THR A 255 -8.43 4.68 15.53
CA THR A 255 -9.30 3.69 16.18
C THR A 255 -10.17 2.96 15.16
N ILE A 256 -10.74 3.67 14.18
CA ILE A 256 -11.50 3.05 13.09
C ILE A 256 -10.61 2.09 12.30
N VAL A 257 -9.36 2.47 11.99
CA VAL A 257 -8.39 1.56 11.36
C VAL A 257 -8.20 0.29 12.19
N PHE A 258 -8.08 0.37 13.51
CA PHE A 258 -7.90 -0.81 14.36
C PHE A 258 -9.11 -1.74 14.33
N ILE A 259 -10.32 -1.16 14.36
CA ILE A 259 -11.57 -1.90 14.22
C ILE A 259 -11.59 -2.62 12.87
N LEU A 260 -11.31 -1.90 11.78
CA LEU A 260 -11.29 -2.46 10.42
C LEU A 260 -10.29 -3.60 10.28
N ILE A 261 -9.05 -3.41 10.71
CA ILE A 261 -8.03 -4.48 10.66
C ILE A 261 -8.50 -5.70 11.47
N ALA A 262 -9.11 -5.49 12.64
CA ALA A 262 -9.62 -6.60 13.43
C ALA A 262 -10.80 -7.33 12.74
N THR A 263 -11.73 -6.61 12.10
CA THR A 263 -12.88 -7.19 11.40
C THR A 263 -12.51 -7.89 10.09
N THR A 264 -11.36 -7.58 9.48
CA THR A 264 -10.83 -8.41 8.37
C THR A 264 -10.43 -9.83 8.82
N SER A 265 -10.33 -10.08 10.13
CA SER A 265 -9.77 -11.31 10.72
C SER A 265 -8.35 -11.63 10.23
N SER A 266 -7.56 -10.60 9.90
CA SER A 266 -6.18 -10.73 9.44
C SER A 266 -5.19 -10.73 10.62
N ARG A 267 -4.63 -11.90 10.95
CA ARG A 267 -3.65 -12.07 12.04
C ARG A 267 -2.40 -11.22 11.81
N THR A 268 -1.85 -11.26 10.60
CA THR A 268 -0.63 -10.52 10.25
C THR A 268 -0.92 -9.02 10.19
N GLY A 269 -2.08 -8.60 9.66
CA GLY A 269 -2.52 -7.20 9.72
C GLY A 269 -2.60 -6.65 11.15
N PHE A 270 -3.22 -7.41 12.06
CA PHE A 270 -3.36 -7.01 13.46
C PHE A 270 -2.02 -6.96 14.21
N ALA A 271 -1.16 -7.96 14.00
CA ALA A 271 0.21 -7.93 14.53
C ALA A 271 0.97 -6.70 14.03
N SER A 272 0.88 -6.41 12.72
CA SER A 272 1.59 -5.31 12.08
C SER A 272 1.22 -3.95 12.67
N ILE A 273 -0.07 -3.69 12.84
CA ILE A 273 -0.52 -2.43 13.43
C ILE A 273 -0.10 -2.30 14.91
N ALA A 274 -0.06 -3.42 15.65
CA ALA A 274 0.46 -3.44 17.02
C ALA A 274 1.94 -3.04 17.08
N PHE A 275 2.78 -3.55 16.16
CA PHE A 275 4.17 -3.10 16.00
C PHE A 275 4.23 -1.59 15.70
N GLY A 276 3.37 -1.08 14.81
CA GLY A 276 3.32 0.35 14.48
C GLY A 276 2.99 1.24 15.67
N VAL A 277 1.99 0.84 16.47
CA VAL A 277 1.62 1.54 17.72
C VAL A 277 2.76 1.46 18.74
N GLY A 278 3.44 0.32 18.85
CA GLY A 278 4.62 0.15 19.72
C GLY A 278 5.78 1.08 19.33
N VAL A 279 6.12 1.16 18.05
CA VAL A 279 7.14 2.09 17.54
C VAL A 279 6.73 3.55 17.78
N PHE A 280 5.46 3.88 17.55
CA PHE A 280 4.95 5.21 17.83
C PHE A 280 5.07 5.56 19.31
N LEU A 281 4.71 4.64 20.21
CA LEU A 281 4.87 4.80 21.67
C LEU A 281 6.34 5.02 22.06
N ILE A 282 7.26 4.21 21.53
CA ILE A 282 8.71 4.36 21.74
C ILE A 282 9.15 5.75 21.28
N TYR A 283 8.78 6.16 20.06
CA TYR A 283 9.07 7.50 19.55
C TYR A 283 8.56 8.60 20.49
N SER A 284 7.35 8.46 21.03
CA SER A 284 6.74 9.45 21.93
C SER A 284 7.44 9.57 23.26
N ILE A 285 7.98 8.47 23.80
CA ILE A 285 8.78 8.44 25.03
C ILE A 285 10.12 9.12 24.81
N PHE A 286 10.81 8.80 23.71
CA PHE A 286 12.15 9.29 23.42
C PHE A 286 12.19 10.63 22.68
N ASN A 287 11.06 11.31 22.46
CA ASN A 287 11.05 12.58 21.75
C ASN A 287 11.73 13.69 22.58
N ILE A 288 13.02 13.89 22.28
CA ILE A 288 14.05 14.67 23.00
C ILE A 288 13.66 16.13 23.27
N LYS A 289 12.61 16.68 22.63
CA LYS A 289 12.25 18.09 22.79
C LYS A 289 11.37 18.39 24.01
N ASN A 290 10.63 17.42 24.57
CA ASN A 290 9.74 17.64 25.71
C ASN A 290 9.48 16.28 26.39
N ILE A 291 10.24 15.96 27.43
CA ILE A 291 9.99 14.83 28.36
C ILE A 291 8.76 15.20 29.21
N GLY A 292 7.61 15.32 28.55
CA GLY A 292 6.35 15.67 29.18
C GLY A 292 5.39 14.50 29.04
N ILE A 293 4.82 14.06 30.16
CA ILE A 293 3.77 13.02 30.25
C ILE A 293 2.64 13.26 29.23
N LYS A 294 2.38 14.53 28.87
CA LYS A 294 1.38 14.94 27.86
C LYS A 294 1.59 14.34 26.47
N ASN A 295 2.82 13.98 26.10
CA ASN A 295 3.10 13.37 24.80
C ASN A 295 2.69 11.89 24.75
N ILE A 296 2.58 11.19 25.88
CA ILE A 296 2.26 9.75 25.95
C ILE A 296 0.75 9.48 25.88
N ILE A 297 -0.08 10.50 26.16
CA ILE A 297 -1.55 10.36 26.23
C ILE A 297 -2.13 9.72 24.97
N TYR A 298 -1.81 10.25 23.78
CA TYR A 298 -2.36 9.73 22.53
C TYR A 298 -1.88 8.30 22.20
N PRO A 299 -0.57 7.97 22.27
CA PRO A 299 -0.11 6.60 22.17
C PRO A 299 -0.82 5.63 23.13
N LEU A 300 -1.04 6.03 24.39
CA LEU A 300 -1.72 5.19 25.37
C LEU A 300 -3.19 4.95 24.98
N ILE A 301 -3.89 5.99 24.52
CA ILE A 301 -5.25 5.85 23.96
C ILE A 301 -5.25 4.88 22.78
N LEU A 302 -4.25 4.96 21.89
CA LEU A 302 -4.12 4.03 20.76
C LEU A 302 -3.87 2.58 21.23
N CYS A 303 -3.03 2.37 22.25
CA CYS A 303 -2.84 1.04 22.84
C CYS A 303 -4.15 0.47 23.42
N ILE A 304 -4.90 1.28 24.18
CA ILE A 304 -6.18 0.87 24.79
C ILE A 304 -7.19 0.54 23.70
N THR A 305 -7.36 1.44 22.72
CA THR A 305 -8.33 1.25 21.63
C THR A 305 -7.97 0.08 20.72
N LEU A 306 -6.68 -0.20 20.52
CA LEU A 306 -6.23 -1.40 19.81
C LEU A 306 -6.65 -2.68 20.55
N GLY A 307 -6.43 -2.75 21.87
CA GLY A 307 -6.86 -3.88 22.70
C GLY A 307 -8.38 -4.06 22.74
N LEU A 308 -9.13 -2.95 22.83
CA LEU A 308 -10.60 -2.97 22.74
C LEU A 308 -11.07 -3.45 21.36
N SER A 309 -10.42 -2.99 20.28
CA SER A 309 -10.74 -3.43 18.92
C SER A 309 -10.51 -4.92 18.74
N TYR A 310 -9.41 -5.47 19.28
CA TYR A 310 -9.19 -6.92 19.30
C TYR A 310 -10.36 -7.66 19.95
N LYS A 311 -10.76 -7.23 21.15
CA LYS A 311 -11.76 -7.93 21.96
C LYS A 311 -13.17 -7.81 21.39
N TYR A 312 -13.54 -6.64 20.87
CA TYR A 312 -14.92 -6.28 20.55
C TYR A 312 -15.23 -6.06 19.06
N ASN A 313 -14.32 -6.42 18.14
CA ASN A 313 -14.52 -6.21 16.70
C ASN A 313 -15.83 -6.80 16.15
N TYR A 314 -16.26 -7.96 16.66
CA TYR A 314 -17.46 -8.65 16.20
C TYR A 314 -18.76 -7.87 16.48
N LEU A 315 -18.77 -6.96 17.45
CA LEU A 315 -19.93 -6.13 17.78
C LEU A 315 -20.20 -5.04 16.75
N VAL A 316 -19.21 -4.70 15.93
CA VAL A 316 -19.30 -3.59 14.96
C VAL A 316 -19.81 -4.08 13.61
N MET A 317 -19.63 -5.37 13.29
CA MET A 317 -20.04 -5.93 12.00
C MET A 317 -21.55 -6.11 11.95
N ASN A 318 -22.20 -5.47 10.96
CA ASN A 318 -23.60 -5.70 10.67
C ASN A 318 -23.77 -6.95 9.82
N ILE A 319 -23.78 -8.12 10.47
CA ILE A 319 -23.98 -9.41 9.83
C ILE A 319 -25.48 -9.74 9.90
N LYS A 320 -26.10 -10.02 8.74
CA LYS A 320 -27.51 -10.39 8.68
C LYS A 320 -27.77 -11.68 9.47
N PRO A 321 -28.80 -11.72 10.35
CA PRO A 321 -29.14 -12.89 11.13
C PRO A 321 -29.61 -14.05 10.23
N VAL A 322 -29.24 -15.27 10.59
CA VAL A 322 -29.74 -16.52 10.01
C VAL A 322 -30.41 -17.30 11.14
N GLU A 323 -31.65 -17.77 10.92
CA GLU A 323 -32.41 -18.48 11.94
C GLU A 323 -31.62 -19.67 12.52
N GLY A 324 -31.66 -19.84 13.85
CA GLY A 324 -30.96 -20.93 14.54
C GLY A 324 -29.44 -20.76 14.72
N HIS A 325 -28.80 -19.73 14.16
CA HIS A 325 -27.36 -19.51 14.30
C HIS A 325 -27.03 -18.23 15.09
N LYS A 326 -26.25 -18.37 16.18
CA LYS A 326 -25.64 -17.22 16.86
C LYS A 326 -24.47 -16.69 16.02
N ILE A 327 -24.45 -15.39 15.79
CA ILE A 327 -23.47 -14.70 14.93
C ILE A 327 -22.34 -14.03 15.74
N VAL A 328 -22.31 -14.26 17.04
CA VAL A 328 -21.49 -13.50 18.00
C VAL A 328 -20.16 -14.21 18.27
N GLU A 329 -19.28 -14.27 17.28
CA GLU A 329 -17.95 -14.85 17.45
C GLU A 329 -16.82 -13.95 16.97
N ASN A 330 -15.77 -13.86 17.80
CA ASN A 330 -14.54 -13.16 17.46
C ASN A 330 -13.67 -14.03 16.54
N SER A 331 -13.93 -13.92 15.23
CA SER A 331 -13.23 -14.69 14.19
C SER A 331 -11.71 -14.53 14.23
N LEU A 332 -11.20 -13.34 14.59
CA LEU A 332 -9.76 -13.13 14.78
C LEU A 332 -9.22 -13.96 15.94
N ASN A 333 -9.88 -13.93 17.10
CA ASN A 333 -9.48 -14.71 18.27
C ASN A 333 -9.51 -16.22 17.99
N ASN A 334 -10.53 -16.72 17.30
CA ASN A 334 -10.62 -18.13 16.90
C ASN A 334 -9.46 -18.52 15.97
N LYS A 335 -9.06 -17.64 15.04
CA LYS A 335 -7.88 -17.85 14.18
C LYS A 335 -6.55 -17.82 14.93
N VAL A 336 -6.46 -17.07 16.03
CA VAL A 336 -5.28 -17.03 16.90
C VAL A 336 -5.21 -18.31 17.75
N GLN A 337 -6.30 -18.70 18.40
CA GLN A 337 -6.35 -19.94 19.19
C GLN A 337 -6.12 -21.20 18.35
N SER A 338 -6.66 -21.25 17.13
CA SER A 338 -6.38 -22.35 16.20
C SER A 338 -4.91 -22.39 15.74
N LEU A 339 -4.19 -21.25 15.76
CA LEU A 339 -2.75 -21.22 15.49
C LEU A 339 -1.97 -21.81 16.66
N GLU A 340 -2.33 -21.47 17.89
CA GLU A 340 -1.70 -22.00 19.11
C GLU A 340 -1.84 -23.51 19.22
N ASN A 341 -2.99 -24.05 18.78
CA ASN A 341 -3.28 -25.48 18.81
C ASN A 341 -2.92 -26.23 17.52
N ALA A 342 -2.32 -25.56 16.52
CA ALA A 342 -2.02 -26.18 15.24
C ALA A 342 -0.85 -27.17 15.35
N GLN A 343 -1.09 -28.42 14.97
CA GLN A 343 -0.01 -29.37 14.71
C GLN A 343 0.56 -29.09 13.32
N ILE A 344 1.81 -28.65 13.28
CA ILE A 344 2.50 -28.31 12.03
C ILE A 344 3.01 -29.59 11.38
N GLN A 345 2.44 -29.93 10.23
CA GLN A 345 2.84 -31.08 9.42
C GLN A 345 2.94 -30.66 7.95
N GLN A 346 4.05 -31.02 7.30
CA GLN A 346 4.23 -30.79 5.86
C GLN A 346 3.21 -31.59 5.06
N GLY A 347 2.58 -30.96 4.06
CA GLY A 347 1.48 -31.53 3.28
C GLY A 347 0.17 -31.67 4.07
N GLY A 348 0.11 -31.17 5.30
CA GLY A 348 -1.10 -31.19 6.12
C GLY A 348 -2.16 -30.18 5.65
N GLU A 349 -3.41 -30.43 6.01
CA GLU A 349 -4.51 -29.51 5.72
C GLU A 349 -4.48 -28.25 6.58
N GLY A 350 -5.10 -27.19 6.06
CA GLY A 350 -5.24 -25.91 6.76
C GLY A 350 -4.18 -24.86 6.41
N SER A 351 -4.54 -23.59 6.59
CA SER A 351 -3.73 -22.44 6.12
C SER A 351 -2.32 -22.38 6.71
N VAL A 352 -2.07 -22.96 7.89
CA VAL A 352 -0.74 -22.94 8.54
C VAL A 352 0.17 -24.00 7.92
N ASN A 353 -0.33 -25.23 7.76
CA ASN A 353 0.41 -26.34 7.16
C ASN A 353 0.75 -26.09 5.69
N VAL A 354 -0.21 -25.54 4.93
CA VAL A 354 0.02 -25.12 3.54
C VAL A 354 1.14 -24.09 3.46
N ARG A 355 1.12 -23.06 4.31
CA ARG A 355 2.17 -22.03 4.33
C ARG A 355 3.53 -22.60 4.73
N PHE A 356 3.57 -23.49 5.73
CA PHE A 356 4.80 -24.15 6.13
C PHE A 356 5.38 -25.00 5.01
N THR A 357 4.53 -25.76 4.31
CA THR A 357 4.90 -26.57 3.15
C THR A 357 5.50 -25.71 2.05
N ILE A 358 4.81 -24.64 1.63
CA ILE A 358 5.32 -23.69 0.63
C ILE A 358 6.68 -23.10 1.02
N ILE A 359 6.83 -22.64 2.27
CA ILE A 359 8.10 -22.08 2.75
C ILE A 359 9.21 -23.12 2.65
N ASN A 360 8.94 -24.35 3.06
CA ASN A 360 9.91 -25.44 3.01
C ASN A 360 10.29 -25.81 1.57
N ASP A 361 9.33 -25.88 0.66
CA ASP A 361 9.59 -26.22 -0.75
C ASP A 361 10.37 -25.13 -1.47
N VAL A 362 10.04 -23.86 -1.25
CA VAL A 362 10.80 -22.75 -1.82
C VAL A 362 12.21 -22.71 -1.26
N LEU A 363 12.39 -22.89 0.06
CA LEU A 363 13.73 -22.95 0.68
C LEU A 363 14.55 -24.12 0.11
N ARG A 364 13.99 -25.33 0.13
CA ARG A 364 14.67 -26.54 -0.35
C ARG A 364 15.00 -26.42 -1.83
N GLY A 365 14.03 -26.03 -2.66
CA GLY A 365 14.21 -25.94 -4.09
C GLY A 365 15.20 -24.84 -4.50
N THR A 366 15.10 -23.66 -3.89
CA THR A 366 16.03 -22.55 -4.21
C THR A 366 17.46 -22.88 -3.76
N ILE A 367 17.63 -23.40 -2.54
CA ILE A 367 18.96 -23.64 -1.96
C ILE A 367 19.61 -24.90 -2.53
N LYS A 368 18.87 -26.01 -2.60
CA LYS A 368 19.44 -27.31 -3.00
C LYS A 368 19.36 -27.58 -4.50
N GLU A 369 18.23 -27.26 -5.14
CA GLU A 369 18.00 -27.65 -6.54
C GLU A 369 18.48 -26.57 -7.53
N LYS A 370 18.35 -25.30 -7.15
CA LYS A 370 18.75 -24.16 -7.98
C LYS A 370 20.07 -23.51 -7.58
N ASN A 371 20.84 -24.11 -6.67
CA ASN A 371 22.13 -23.59 -6.22
C ASN A 371 22.06 -22.10 -5.85
N TYR A 372 21.09 -21.73 -5.02
CA TYR A 372 20.81 -20.37 -4.57
C TYR A 372 20.23 -19.41 -5.62
N LEU A 373 20.09 -19.82 -6.89
CA LEU A 373 19.35 -19.07 -7.90
C LEU A 373 17.84 -19.25 -7.70
N GLY A 374 17.06 -18.24 -8.07
CA GLY A 374 15.60 -18.36 -8.11
C GLY A 374 15.10 -19.09 -9.36
N TYR A 375 13.80 -19.24 -9.46
CA TYR A 375 13.09 -19.83 -10.61
C TYR A 375 12.84 -18.83 -11.75
N GLY A 376 13.37 -17.62 -11.63
CA GLY A 376 13.11 -16.50 -12.52
C GLY A 376 11.95 -15.65 -12.02
N VAL A 377 11.99 -14.35 -12.30
CA VAL A 377 10.98 -13.38 -11.86
C VAL A 377 9.54 -13.84 -12.14
N GLY A 378 8.68 -13.85 -11.13
CA GLY A 378 7.29 -14.27 -11.21
C GLY A 378 7.02 -15.78 -11.28
N ASN A 379 8.03 -16.65 -11.15
CA ASN A 379 7.88 -18.10 -11.36
C ASN A 379 7.70 -18.91 -10.08
N VAL A 380 7.81 -18.31 -8.89
CA VAL A 380 7.65 -19.04 -7.62
C VAL A 380 6.30 -19.75 -7.53
N GLU A 381 5.21 -19.12 -7.98
CA GLU A 381 3.87 -19.74 -7.97
C GLU A 381 3.78 -20.93 -8.93
N GLN A 382 4.42 -20.83 -10.11
CA GLN A 382 4.48 -21.94 -11.07
C GLN A 382 5.28 -23.12 -10.50
N PHE A 383 6.38 -22.84 -9.79
CA PHE A 383 7.15 -23.86 -9.11
C PHE A 383 6.32 -24.58 -8.04
N ILE A 384 5.60 -23.84 -7.18
CA ILE A 384 4.73 -24.41 -6.15
C ILE A 384 3.60 -25.24 -6.79
N LYS A 385 3.00 -24.73 -7.87
CA LYS A 385 1.98 -25.47 -8.62
C LYS A 385 2.47 -26.81 -9.14
N ASN A 386 3.74 -26.89 -9.55
CA ASN A 386 4.35 -28.13 -10.03
C ASN A 386 4.63 -29.14 -8.90
N GLN A 387 4.73 -28.71 -7.64
CA GLN A 387 4.87 -29.63 -6.50
C GLN A 387 3.57 -30.37 -6.19
N GLY A 388 2.43 -29.71 -6.33
CA GLY A 388 1.11 -30.33 -6.22
C GLY A 388 0.66 -30.73 -4.81
N ASP A 389 1.37 -30.28 -3.77
CA ASP A 389 1.20 -30.70 -2.37
C ASP A 389 0.55 -29.62 -1.48
N THR A 390 0.05 -28.53 -2.07
CA THR A 390 -0.48 -27.36 -1.33
C THR A 390 -2.00 -27.18 -1.44
N GLY A 391 -2.74 -28.21 -1.85
CA GLY A 391 -4.21 -28.15 -1.93
C GLY A 391 -4.73 -27.03 -2.84
N ASN A 392 -4.05 -26.80 -3.97
CA ASN A 392 -4.31 -25.73 -4.94
C ASN A 392 -4.05 -24.29 -4.47
N ILE A 393 -3.32 -24.11 -3.36
CA ILE A 393 -2.87 -22.79 -2.90
C ILE A 393 -1.41 -22.60 -3.34
N TYR A 394 -1.20 -21.74 -4.34
CA TYR A 394 0.14 -21.58 -4.95
C TYR A 394 0.89 -20.31 -4.52
N SER A 395 0.20 -19.38 -3.86
CA SER A 395 0.80 -18.09 -3.46
C SER A 395 1.61 -18.25 -2.16
N PRO A 396 2.88 -17.77 -2.12
CA PRO A 396 3.72 -17.88 -0.91
C PRO A 396 3.18 -17.19 0.33
N HIS A 397 2.32 -16.17 0.19
CA HIS A 397 1.81 -15.36 1.31
C HIS A 397 2.91 -14.87 2.28
N CYS A 398 4.11 -14.61 1.73
CA CYS A 398 5.27 -14.10 2.44
C CYS A 398 6.22 -13.49 1.40
N TYR A 399 6.36 -12.16 1.41
CA TYR A 399 7.12 -11.48 0.36
C TYR A 399 8.60 -11.86 0.33
N ALA A 400 9.23 -12.12 1.49
CA ALA A 400 10.62 -12.56 1.51
C ALA A 400 10.80 -13.92 0.82
N ILE A 401 9.81 -14.80 0.93
CA ILE A 401 9.81 -16.13 0.29
C ILE A 401 9.45 -16.01 -1.19
N GLU A 402 8.56 -15.09 -1.57
CA GLU A 402 8.30 -14.72 -2.97
C GLU A 402 9.59 -14.24 -3.65
N ILE A 403 10.33 -13.30 -3.02
CA ILE A 403 11.62 -12.82 -3.52
C ILE A 403 12.67 -13.94 -3.58
N LEU A 404 12.73 -14.81 -2.56
CA LEU A 404 13.66 -15.95 -2.58
C LEU A 404 13.35 -16.90 -3.74
N GLY A 405 12.09 -17.25 -3.95
CA GLY A 405 11.69 -18.15 -5.02
C GLY A 405 11.92 -17.54 -6.41
N ASP A 406 11.59 -16.27 -6.61
CA ASP A 406 11.72 -15.63 -7.92
C ASP A 406 13.17 -15.28 -8.26
N PHE A 407 13.90 -14.74 -7.28
CA PHE A 407 15.18 -14.09 -7.49
C PHE A 407 16.36 -14.79 -6.81
N GLY A 408 16.12 -15.80 -5.99
CA GLY A 408 17.16 -16.50 -5.25
C GLY A 408 17.79 -15.66 -4.15
N LEU A 409 18.87 -16.18 -3.59
CA LEU A 409 19.64 -15.49 -2.56
C LEU A 409 20.21 -14.13 -3.02
N PRO A 410 20.67 -13.94 -4.28
CA PRO A 410 21.08 -12.62 -4.76
C PRO A 410 19.94 -11.59 -4.73
N GLY A 411 18.72 -12.01 -5.04
CA GLY A 411 17.52 -11.18 -4.93
C GLY A 411 17.21 -10.77 -3.51
N VAL A 412 17.24 -11.73 -2.58
CA VAL A 412 17.04 -11.47 -1.15
C VAL A 412 18.10 -10.50 -0.62
N ALA A 413 19.36 -10.67 -1.02
CA ALA A 413 20.45 -9.76 -0.64
C ALA A 413 20.21 -8.35 -1.19
N LEU A 414 19.91 -8.23 -2.49
CA LEU A 414 19.66 -6.94 -3.14
C LEU A 414 18.46 -6.22 -2.50
N TYR A 415 17.34 -6.91 -2.33
CA TYR A 415 16.15 -6.37 -1.70
C TYR A 415 16.40 -6.02 -0.23
N GLY A 416 17.06 -6.91 0.53
CA GLY A 416 17.36 -6.72 1.94
C GLY A 416 18.27 -5.51 2.18
N ILE A 417 19.35 -5.36 1.40
CA ILE A 417 20.24 -4.19 1.45
C ILE A 417 19.45 -2.91 1.15
N TYR A 418 18.65 -2.92 0.09
CA TYR A 418 17.81 -1.79 -0.30
C TYR A 418 16.81 -1.41 0.80
N TYR A 419 16.11 -2.38 1.35
CA TYR A 419 15.12 -2.20 2.39
C TYR A 419 15.74 -1.63 3.68
N LEU A 420 16.87 -2.21 4.12
CA LEU A 420 17.62 -1.72 5.27
C LEU A 420 18.19 -0.32 5.03
N TYR A 421 18.66 -0.02 3.82
CA TYR A 421 19.12 1.32 3.45
C TYR A 421 17.99 2.35 3.61
N LEU A 422 16.77 2.03 3.17
CA LEU A 422 15.61 2.91 3.34
C LEU A 422 15.21 3.06 4.81
N LEU A 423 15.15 1.96 5.56
CA LEU A 423 14.75 1.96 6.97
C LEU A 423 15.75 2.75 7.83
N ILE A 424 17.02 2.36 7.78
CA ILE A 424 18.09 2.99 8.56
C ILE A 424 18.28 4.43 8.11
N GLY A 425 18.23 4.70 6.80
CA GLY A 425 18.34 6.04 6.25
C GLY A 425 17.26 6.99 6.77
N ASN A 426 15.99 6.53 6.78
CA ASN A 426 14.89 7.32 7.33
C ASN A 426 14.99 7.50 8.86
N ILE A 427 15.45 6.49 9.62
CA ILE A 427 15.68 6.64 11.06
C ILE A 427 16.78 7.69 11.31
N ILE A 428 17.94 7.56 10.65
CA ILE A 428 19.07 8.49 10.82
C ILE A 428 18.67 9.92 10.44
N LEU A 429 17.99 10.10 9.31
CA LEU A 429 17.51 11.42 8.88
C LEU A 429 16.41 11.96 9.79
N GLY A 430 15.50 11.10 10.28
CA GLY A 430 14.50 11.42 11.28
C GLY A 430 15.13 12.01 12.54
N ILE A 431 16.18 11.36 13.07
CA ILE A 431 16.92 11.83 14.24
C ILE A 431 17.70 13.12 13.93
N LYS A 432 18.56 13.11 12.91
CA LYS A 432 19.46 14.24 12.59
C LYS A 432 18.71 15.50 12.16
N ARG A 433 17.61 15.37 11.42
CA ARG A 433 16.83 16.50 10.90
C ARG A 433 15.56 16.77 11.72
N ARG A 434 15.30 15.98 12.76
CA ARG A 434 14.05 16.01 13.55
C ARG A 434 12.82 15.94 12.64
N SER A 435 12.89 15.09 11.61
CA SER A 435 11.87 14.97 10.59
C SER A 435 10.82 13.93 10.97
N ILE A 436 9.62 14.42 11.27
CA ILE A 436 8.48 13.55 11.57
C ILE A 436 8.08 12.69 10.36
N TYR A 437 8.29 13.17 9.15
CA TYR A 437 7.98 12.41 7.92
C TYR A 437 8.93 11.22 7.74
N CYS A 438 10.22 11.39 8.05
CA CYS A 438 11.16 10.28 8.00
C CYS A 438 10.84 9.22 9.08
N PHE A 439 10.44 9.63 10.30
CA PHE A 439 9.95 8.68 11.29
C PHE A 439 8.66 7.98 10.86
N THR A 440 7.73 8.71 10.22
CA THR A 440 6.52 8.11 9.66
C THR A 440 6.84 7.04 8.63
N ALA A 441 7.77 7.33 7.71
CA ALA A 441 8.23 6.36 6.71
C ALA A 441 8.93 5.15 7.35
N ALA A 442 9.81 5.37 8.33
CA ALA A 442 10.49 4.31 9.06
C ALA A 442 9.49 3.39 9.80
N THR A 443 8.49 3.97 10.48
CA THR A 443 7.44 3.20 11.15
C THR A 443 6.60 2.42 10.14
N GLY A 444 6.25 3.00 8.99
CA GLY A 444 5.59 2.28 7.89
C GLY A 444 6.40 1.08 7.40
N LEU A 445 7.72 1.24 7.22
CA LEU A 445 8.62 0.13 6.88
C LEU A 445 8.63 -0.92 8.01
N ILE A 446 8.77 -0.54 9.28
CA ILE A 446 8.74 -1.54 10.38
C ILE A 446 7.42 -2.32 10.39
N VAL A 447 6.29 -1.64 10.15
CA VAL A 447 4.96 -2.25 10.05
C VAL A 447 4.83 -3.15 8.82
N PHE A 448 5.46 -2.81 7.70
CA PHE A 448 5.43 -3.62 6.49
C PHE A 448 6.03 -5.01 6.70
N ALA A 449 7.09 -5.16 7.51
CA ALA A 449 7.76 -6.44 7.72
C ALA A 449 6.77 -7.57 8.12
N PRO A 450 5.99 -7.45 9.21
CA PRO A 450 4.93 -8.42 9.51
C PRO A 450 3.73 -8.36 8.53
N ALA A 451 3.42 -7.21 7.94
CA ALA A 451 2.26 -7.08 7.04
C ALA A 451 2.45 -7.83 5.72
N SER A 452 3.71 -8.01 5.31
CA SER A 452 4.11 -8.71 4.09
C SER A 452 3.76 -10.20 4.05
N PHE A 453 3.28 -10.75 5.17
CA PHE A 453 2.79 -12.13 5.31
C PHE A 453 1.26 -12.27 5.14
N GLY A 454 0.56 -11.15 4.88
CA GLY A 454 -0.89 -11.11 4.70
C GLY A 454 -1.33 -11.32 3.25
N PRO A 455 -0.99 -10.37 2.34
CA PRO A 455 -1.37 -10.44 0.93
C PRO A 455 -0.84 -11.68 0.21
N SER A 456 -1.49 -12.07 -0.89
CA SER A 456 -1.04 -13.18 -1.74
C SER A 456 0.22 -12.87 -2.53
N SER A 457 0.33 -11.66 -3.07
CA SER A 457 1.57 -11.13 -3.64
C SER A 457 1.66 -9.64 -3.37
N ILE A 458 2.78 -9.18 -2.83
CA ILE A 458 3.03 -7.75 -2.58
C ILE A 458 3.26 -6.98 -3.87
N THR A 459 3.66 -7.66 -4.94
CA THR A 459 3.91 -7.05 -6.24
C THR A 459 2.69 -6.27 -6.76
N TYR A 460 1.48 -6.69 -6.41
CA TYR A 460 0.22 -6.02 -6.79
C TYR A 460 -0.39 -5.16 -5.66
N VAL A 461 0.27 -5.01 -4.52
CA VAL A 461 -0.25 -4.21 -3.39
C VAL A 461 0.29 -2.78 -3.50
N PHE A 462 -0.51 -1.89 -4.12
CA PHE A 462 -0.11 -0.50 -4.38
C PHE A 462 0.36 0.26 -3.12
N SER A 463 -0.20 -0.05 -1.95
CA SER A 463 0.13 0.62 -0.69
C SER A 463 1.57 0.37 -0.24
N TYR A 464 2.15 -0.77 -0.58
CA TYR A 464 3.58 -1.03 -0.43
C TYR A 464 4.40 -0.08 -1.30
N TRP A 465 4.05 0.04 -2.59
CA TRP A 465 4.77 0.91 -3.52
C TRP A 465 4.65 2.40 -3.15
N ILE A 466 3.52 2.82 -2.59
CA ILE A 466 3.34 4.14 -1.98
C ILE A 466 4.26 4.34 -0.78
N LEU A 467 4.34 3.37 0.14
CA LEU A 467 5.23 3.43 1.29
C LEU A 467 6.69 3.56 0.83
N ILE A 468 7.11 2.75 -0.13
CA ILE A 468 8.47 2.77 -0.67
C ILE A 468 8.76 4.13 -1.33
N GLY A 469 7.88 4.61 -2.22
CA GLY A 469 8.03 5.91 -2.86
C GLY A 469 8.05 7.07 -1.85
N PHE A 470 7.23 6.98 -0.79
CA PHE A 470 7.22 7.95 0.31
C PHE A 470 8.53 7.93 1.13
N ALA A 471 9.05 6.74 1.44
CA ALA A 471 10.32 6.58 2.15
C ALA A 471 11.51 7.12 1.36
N VAL A 472 11.53 6.87 0.05
CA VAL A 472 12.53 7.42 -0.89
C VAL A 472 12.42 8.94 -0.95
N ALA A 473 11.21 9.48 -1.14
CA ALA A 473 10.98 10.92 -1.18
C ALA A 473 11.41 11.63 0.11
N CYS A 474 11.14 11.03 1.27
CA CYS A 474 11.61 11.51 2.56
C CYS A 474 13.14 11.58 2.62
N MET A 475 13.84 10.51 2.24
CA MET A 475 15.30 10.52 2.23
C MET A 475 15.86 11.58 1.29
N GLN A 476 15.33 11.65 0.07
CA GLN A 476 15.75 12.59 -0.96
C GLN A 476 15.68 14.05 -0.46
N VAL A 477 14.54 14.44 0.09
CA VAL A 477 14.29 15.81 0.56
C VAL A 477 15.13 16.18 1.78
N TYR A 478 15.37 15.25 2.71
CA TYR A 478 16.03 15.56 4.00
C TYR A 478 17.55 15.29 4.03
N LYS A 479 18.10 14.62 3.01
CA LYS A 479 19.54 14.37 2.88
C LYS A 479 20.33 15.62 2.51
N LYS A 480 19.75 16.53 1.72
CA LYS A 480 20.40 17.79 1.33
C LYS A 480 20.42 18.83 2.46
N ASN A 481 21.51 19.61 2.51
CA ASN A 481 21.77 20.60 3.57
C ASN A 481 21.10 21.97 3.34
N ASN A 482 20.68 22.32 2.11
CA ASN A 482 20.18 23.66 1.80
C ASN A 482 18.65 23.68 1.71
N ASN A 483 18.03 24.57 2.49
CA ASN A 483 16.59 24.62 2.74
C ASN A 483 15.81 25.64 1.91
N ASP A 484 16.45 26.41 1.03
CA ASP A 484 15.75 27.49 0.35
C ASP A 484 15.46 27.10 -1.09
N TYR A 485 14.18 26.78 -1.34
CA TYR A 485 13.62 26.83 -2.68
C TYR A 485 13.65 28.30 -3.13
N THR A 486 14.53 28.62 -4.07
CA THR A 486 14.36 29.79 -4.90
C THR A 486 13.28 29.44 -5.92
N PRO A 487 12.12 30.13 -5.96
CA PRO A 487 11.23 30.02 -7.09
C PRO A 487 12.01 30.51 -8.29
N THR A 488 12.49 29.60 -9.12
CA THR A 488 12.98 29.99 -10.44
C THR A 488 11.77 30.57 -11.16
N SER A 489 11.86 31.87 -11.41
CA SER A 489 10.93 32.68 -12.18
C SER A 489 10.35 31.90 -13.34
N GLU A 490 9.03 32.00 -13.50
CA GLU A 490 8.30 31.98 -14.77
C GLU A 490 9.20 31.85 -16.02
N MET A 491 9.64 30.63 -16.36
CA MET A 491 10.25 30.38 -17.65
C MET A 491 9.29 29.55 -18.48
N LYS A 492 8.52 30.30 -19.27
CA LYS A 492 7.85 29.92 -20.52
C LYS A 492 7.17 28.55 -20.45
N GLU A 493 6.03 28.59 -19.78
CA GLU A 493 4.98 27.59 -19.92
C GLU A 493 4.64 27.34 -21.39
N PHE A 494 4.38 26.07 -21.70
CA PHE A 494 3.78 25.54 -22.91
C PHE A 494 3.09 26.59 -23.82
N HIS A 495 3.82 27.02 -24.84
CA HIS A 495 3.22 27.51 -26.08
C HIS A 495 3.03 26.29 -26.98
N PHE A 496 1.77 25.91 -27.19
CA PHE A 496 1.38 25.27 -28.45
C PHE A 496 1.33 26.35 -29.52
#